data_AF-A0A4R4WUW2-F1
#
_entry.id   AF-A0A4R4WUW2-F1
#
_cell.length_a   1.000
_cell.length_b   1.000
_cell.length_c   1.000
_cell.angle_alpha   90.00
_cell.angle_beta   90.00
_cell.angle_gamma   90.00
#
_symmetry.space_group_name_H-M   'P 1'
#
loop_
_entity.id
_entity.type
_entity.pdbx_description
1 polymer ?
#
loop_
_entity_poly.entity_id
_entity_poly.type
_entity_poly.pdbx_seq_one_letter_code
_entity_poly.pdbx_strand_id
1 'polypeptide(L)' 'MERIALVDLLDRLLAGGVVITGDLVISIAGVDLVQVSLRALITTVRDELLPDAPGPQERP' A
#
# COMPACT_ATOMS: atom_id res chain seq x y z
N MET A 1 16.27 4.27 25.43
CA MET A 1 16.40 4.89 24.10
C MET A 1 15.95 3.91 23.02
N GLU A 2 14.70 3.44 23.05
CA GLU A 2 14.26 2.28 22.22
C GLU A 2 13.08 2.60 21.29
N ARG A 3 12.34 3.69 21.55
CA ARG A 3 11.19 4.11 20.73
C ARG A 3 11.54 4.79 19.40
N ILE A 4 12.79 5.20 19.22
CA ILE A 4 13.18 6.04 18.07
C ILE A 4 13.37 5.21 16.79
N ALA A 5 13.75 3.93 16.90
CA ALA A 5 14.03 3.08 15.74
C ALA A 5 12.76 2.70 14.93
N LEU A 6 11.61 2.55 15.59
CA LEU A 6 10.38 2.15 14.92
C LEU A 6 9.79 3.30 14.08
N VAL A 7 9.86 4.52 14.62
CA VAL A 7 9.31 5.72 13.97
C VAL A 7 10.15 6.11 12.76
N ASP A 8 11.47 6.03 12.86
CA ASP A 8 12.40 6.32 11.74
C ASP A 8 12.28 5.29 10.61
N LEU A 9 12.07 4.01 10.97
CA LEU A 9 11.74 2.96 10.01
C LEU A 9 10.40 3.26 9.33
N LEU A 10 9.36 3.57 10.10
CA LEU A 10 8.06 3.96 9.55
C LEU A 10 8.17 5.18 8.63
N ASP A 11 8.92 6.22 9.00
CA ASP A 11 9.04 7.45 8.21
C ASP A 11 9.78 7.18 6.89
N ARG A 12 10.80 6.33 6.91
CA ARG A 12 11.49 5.87 5.69
C ARG A 12 10.62 4.94 4.83
N LEU A 13 9.80 4.09 5.45
CA LEU A 13 8.78 3.28 4.78
C LEU A 13 7.71 4.17 4.11
N LEU A 14 7.28 5.22 4.82
CA LEU A 14 6.29 6.19 4.38
C LEU A 14 6.83 7.10 3.27
N ALA A 15 8.11 7.49 3.33
CA ALA A 15 8.73 8.36 2.32
C ALA A 15 9.19 7.63 1.06
N GLY A 16 9.67 6.38 1.18
CA GLY A 16 10.27 5.62 0.07
C GLY A 16 9.35 4.58 -0.57
N GLY A 17 8.29 4.17 0.13
CA GLY A 17 7.49 3.01 -0.23
C GLY A 17 8.22 1.67 0.00
N VAL A 18 7.46 0.57 0.01
CA VAL A 18 7.95 -0.79 0.21
C VAL A 18 7.48 -1.71 -0.88
N VAL A 19 8.40 -2.50 -1.41
CA VAL A 19 8.05 -3.64 -2.25
C VAL A 19 7.88 -4.88 -1.36
N ILE A 20 6.67 -5.42 -1.30
CA ILE A 20 6.36 -6.70 -0.65
C ILE A 20 6.35 -7.78 -1.74
N THR A 21 7.07 -8.86 -1.51
CA THR A 21 7.04 -10.07 -2.33
C THR A 21 6.48 -11.23 -1.53
N GLY A 22 5.68 -12.08 -2.17
CA GLY A 22 5.18 -13.30 -1.55
C GLY A 22 4.64 -14.26 -2.59
N ASP A 23 4.42 -15.50 -2.17
CA ASP A 23 3.89 -16.54 -3.04
C ASP A 23 2.72 -17.21 -2.33
N LEU A 24 1.67 -17.54 -3.09
CA LEU A 24 0.51 -18.27 -2.59
C LEU A 24 0.21 -19.43 -3.53
N VAL A 25 -0.06 -20.59 -2.95
CA VAL A 25 -0.51 -21.79 -3.67
C VAL A 25 -1.97 -22.05 -3.31
N ILE A 26 -2.80 -22.29 -4.33
CA ILE A 26 -4.19 -22.70 -4.17
C ILE A 26 -4.26 -24.19 -4.46
N SER A 27 -4.69 -24.94 -3.44
CA SER A 27 -4.73 -26.40 -3.47
C SER A 27 -6.16 -26.91 -3.29
N ILE A 28 -6.51 -28.00 -3.97
CA ILE A 28 -7.79 -28.70 -3.82
C ILE A 28 -7.50 -30.17 -3.53
N ALA A 29 -8.15 -30.72 -2.51
CA ALA A 29 -7.98 -32.12 -2.10
C ALA A 29 -6.50 -32.54 -1.89
N GLY A 30 -5.66 -31.61 -1.41
CA GLY A 30 -4.23 -31.85 -1.19
C GLY A 30 -3.37 -31.80 -2.45
N VAL A 31 -3.93 -31.39 -3.59
CA VAL A 31 -3.18 -31.18 -4.85
C VAL A 31 -3.06 -29.69 -5.13
N ASP A 32 -1.84 -29.24 -5.37
CA ASP A 32 -1.54 -27.86 -5.74
C ASP A 32 -1.94 -27.61 -7.20
N LEU A 33 -2.81 -26.63 -7.44
CA LEU A 33 -3.35 -26.35 -8.77
C LEU A 33 -2.81 -25.06 -9.35
N VAL A 34 -2.65 -24.03 -8.52
CA VAL A 34 -2.28 -22.69 -8.97
C VAL A 34 -1.24 -22.12 -8.02
N GLN A 35 -0.14 -21.64 -8.59
CA GLN A 35 0.85 -20.85 -7.87
C GLN A 35 0.78 -19.41 -8.35
N VAL A 36 0.71 -18.48 -7.40
CA VAL A 36 0.66 -17.04 -7.66
C VAL A 36 1.85 -16.38 -6.97
N SER A 37 2.70 -15.74 -7.77
CA SER A 37 3.76 -14.87 -7.26
C SER A 37 3.27 -13.43 -7.20
N LEU A 38 3.36 -12.84 -6.02
CA LEU A 38 2.89 -11.50 -5.71
C LEU A 38 4.08 -10.57 -5.56
N ARG A 39 4.02 -9.43 -6.25
CA ARG A 39 4.90 -8.28 -6.05
C ARG A 39 4.04 -7.04 -5.96
N ALA A 40 4.01 -6.42 -4.79
CA ALA A 40 3.21 -5.24 -4.52
C ALA A 40 4.11 -4.09 -4.06
N LEU A 41 3.92 -2.89 -4.60
CA LEU A 41 4.52 -1.66 -4.09
C LEU A 41 3.51 -0.96 -3.18
N ILE A 42 3.84 -0.84 -1.90
CA ILE A 42 3.09 -0.08 -0.91
C ILE A 42 3.72 1.30 -0.82
N THR A 43 2.98 2.34 -1.16
CA THR A 43 3.43 3.72 -1.02
C THR A 43 2.34 4.53 -0.32
N THR A 44 2.69 5.65 0.28
CA THR A 44 1.71 6.59 0.82
C THR A 44 0.94 7.24 -0.31
N VAL A 45 -0.38 7.22 -0.24
CA VAL A 45 -1.23 8.07 -1.07
C VAL A 45 -1.31 9.46 -0.42
N ARG A 46 -1.06 10.52 -1.20
CA ARG A 46 -1.29 11.91 -0.78
C ARG A 46 -2.63 12.37 -1.33
N ASP A 47 -3.35 13.17 -0.54
CA ASP A 47 -4.72 13.63 -0.83
C ASP A 47 -4.80 14.53 -2.08
N GLU A 48 -3.66 15.08 -2.52
CA GLU A 48 -3.49 15.94 -3.71
C GLU A 48 -3.85 15.27 -5.06
N LEU A 49 -4.24 14.00 -5.05
CA LEU A 49 -4.68 13.25 -6.23
C LEU A 49 -6.18 13.31 -6.50
N LEU A 50 -6.99 13.90 -5.61
CA LEU A 50 -8.36 14.27 -5.97
C LEU A 50 -8.34 15.66 -6.64
N PRO A 51 -8.73 15.78 -7.92
CA PRO A 51 -8.95 17.10 -8.50
C PRO A 51 -10.00 17.83 -7.67
N ASP A 52 -9.70 19.06 -7.27
CA ASP A 52 -10.61 19.95 -6.53
C ASP A 52 -12.01 19.86 -7.14
N ALA A 53 -12.94 19.23 -6.42
CA ALA A 53 -14.33 19.25 -6.84
C ALA A 53 -14.77 20.73 -6.85
N PRO A 54 -15.37 21.23 -7.95
CA PRO A 54 -15.78 22.62 -8.01
C PRO A 54 -16.76 22.92 -6.87
N GLY A 55 -16.43 23.92 -6.05
CA GLY A 55 -17.20 24.29 -4.87
C GLY A 55 -18.67 24.61 -5.19
N PRO A 56 -19.58 24.53 -4.20
CA PRO A 56 -20.99 24.82 -4.40
C PRO A 56 -21.15 26.23 -5.00
N GLN A 57 -21.70 26.29 -6.21
CA GLN A 57 -22.00 27.56 -6.87
C GLN A 57 -23.05 28.30 -6.05
N GLU A 58 -22.63 29.34 -5.32
CA GLU A 58 -23.53 30.30 -4.71
C GLU A 58 -24.34 30.96 -5.83
N ARG A 59 -25.62 30.56 -5.90
CA ARG A 59 -26.57 31.06 -6.89
C ARG A 59 -27.10 32.41 -6.39
N PRO A 60 -26.97 33.49 -7.18
CA PRO A 60 -27.51 34.82 -6.82
C PRO A 60 -29.04 34.86 -6.85
#